data_AF-L1NBI1-F1
#
_entry.id   AF-L1NBI1-F1
#
_cell.length_a   1.000
_cell.length_b   1.000
_cell.length_c   1.000
_cell.angle_alpha   90.00
_cell.angle_beta   90.00
_cell.angle_gamma   90.00
#
_symmetry.space_group_name_H-M   'P 1'
#
loop_
_entity.id
_entity.type
_entity.pdbx_description
1 polymer ?
#
loop_
_entity_poly.entity_id
_entity_poly.type
_entity_poly.pdbx_seq_one_letter_code
_entity_poly.pdbx_strand_id
1 'polypeptide(L)'
;MMKKNKTYIYKGVKSIVVCLLLGFATTACSDWNDHYATDTSSSEGSANNSLWENIKGNAQFSEFADLVQKAGYTDVLNSSQTYTVWAPLNGTFDYATLAQEANAVLRKEFIQNHIAHNNYPATGTINERIFMLNEKVMNFSGNGSYSMDGISIAQVNLPGKNGVIHSLNGKLPFFENVYEAINTNTFPLDSLSKYYHSYDINQFDPSKSVVGPTVNGEITYLDSVFYENNTLYNRYNAYINREDSSYTMLLPTNTAWVKSKARLRNYFNYIPKLISKDPMLSGSEASKEITVKHTVLRDSLVDLYNLAGLTFNNNIVGNRPLKQLQTGQQLTADSLISTVNNRVYNEDTHDFFVGAQRINKSNGAVWVTDSIRIKSWNLWNPVITVQGEQSGYLAGVESGSSSRVTVLRADQNPDVAGSISGNAYREISPANASSNPSAHYYLPNILSTTYSIYVVFVPANILTNNVERIAPNIVQVTVSAANANGRVSERTLRTVRNDVTKVDTVYCGDFTFPVAYRGIENCNPYISLKSRVTAAQYNNKQNDRTIRIDCILLIPKELDTYRTSHPGYKYFDPFN
;
A
#
# COMPACT_ATOMS: atom_id res chain seq x y z
N MET A 1 -30.67 13.48 13.63
CA MET A 1 -30.14 14.86 13.77
C MET A 1 -28.68 14.83 13.30
N MET A 2 -28.45 14.97 11.99
CA MET A 2 -27.12 14.90 11.35
C MET A 2 -26.61 16.31 11.08
N LYS A 3 -25.40 16.64 11.56
CA LYS A 3 -24.62 17.79 11.08
C LYS A 3 -23.55 17.30 10.11
N LYS A 4 -23.72 17.64 8.83
CA LYS A 4 -22.74 17.53 7.75
C LYS A 4 -21.78 18.72 7.79
N ASN A 5 -20.48 18.47 7.59
CA ASN A 5 -19.47 19.49 7.34
C ASN A 5 -19.42 19.87 5.86
N LYS A 6 -18.98 21.12 5.64
CA LYS A 6 -19.21 22.00 4.49
C LYS A 6 -18.30 21.72 3.29
N THR A 7 -18.90 21.80 2.10
CA THR A 7 -18.25 21.97 0.79
C THR A 7 -18.22 23.45 0.44
N TYR A 8 -17.08 23.97 -0.02
CA TYR A 8 -16.96 25.34 -0.55
C TYR A 8 -17.29 25.37 -2.05
N ILE A 9 -18.23 26.25 -2.43
CA ILE A 9 -18.63 26.56 -3.81
C ILE A 9 -18.22 28.01 -4.08
N TYR A 10 -17.45 28.26 -5.14
CA TYR A 10 -17.28 29.60 -5.69
C TYR A 10 -18.23 29.79 -6.90
N LYS A 11 -19.26 30.61 -6.73
CA LYS A 11 -19.92 31.39 -7.80
C LYS A 11 -18.99 32.59 -8.06
N GLY A 12 -18.81 33.19 -9.24
CA GLY A 12 -19.55 33.23 -10.49
C GLY A 12 -19.40 34.67 -11.00
N VAL A 13 -19.08 34.89 -12.28
CA VAL A 13 -19.17 36.22 -12.91
C VAL A 13 -19.79 36.06 -14.29
N LYS A 14 -20.97 36.66 -14.46
CA LYS A 14 -21.64 36.89 -15.74
C LYS A 14 -21.05 38.15 -16.36
N SER A 15 -20.80 38.14 -17.67
CA SER A 15 -20.70 39.38 -18.44
C SER A 15 -21.37 39.19 -19.79
N ILE A 16 -22.29 40.10 -20.05
CA ILE A 16 -23.16 40.26 -21.21
C ILE A 16 -22.33 40.94 -22.31
N VAL A 17 -22.42 40.48 -23.56
CA VAL A 17 -22.01 41.26 -24.73
C VAL A 17 -23.20 41.35 -25.69
N VAL A 18 -23.53 42.60 -26.00
CA VAL A 18 -24.69 43.10 -26.73
C VAL A 18 -24.42 43.09 -28.24
N CYS A 19 -25.44 42.73 -29.02
CA CYS A 19 -25.50 42.87 -30.47
C CYS A 19 -25.41 44.35 -30.91
N LEU A 20 -24.54 44.66 -31.87
CA LEU A 20 -24.63 45.87 -32.69
C LEU A 20 -24.28 45.51 -34.15
N LEU A 21 -25.33 45.48 -34.97
CA LEU A 21 -25.30 45.49 -36.43
C LEU A 21 -25.35 46.96 -36.92
N LEU A 22 -24.71 47.21 -38.07
CA LEU A 22 -24.63 48.40 -38.95
C LEU A 22 -23.15 48.81 -39.09
N GLY A 23 -22.47 48.77 -40.23
CA GLY A 23 -22.84 48.61 -41.64
C GLY A 23 -21.99 49.57 -42.47
N PHE A 24 -20.93 49.09 -43.12
CA PHE A 24 -20.33 49.73 -44.30
C PHE A 24 -19.74 48.63 -45.19
N ALA A 25 -20.33 48.51 -46.38
CA ALA A 25 -19.82 47.69 -47.46
C ALA A 25 -18.72 48.44 -48.22
N THR A 26 -17.56 47.83 -48.39
CA THR A 26 -16.76 47.94 -49.61
C THR A 26 -16.02 46.62 -49.84
N THR A 27 -16.07 46.17 -51.07
CA THR A 27 -15.54 44.95 -51.65
C THR A 27 -14.03 44.74 -51.46
N ALA A 28 -13.64 43.53 -51.06
CA ALA A 28 -12.60 42.75 -51.74
C ALA A 28 -12.68 41.30 -51.23
N CYS A 29 -13.45 40.47 -51.92
CA CYS A 29 -13.08 39.07 -52.04
C CYS A 29 -11.72 39.07 -52.75
N SER A 30 -10.65 38.73 -52.04
CA SER A 30 -9.49 38.16 -52.71
C SER A 30 -9.68 36.65 -52.69
N ASP A 31 -9.88 36.11 -53.89
CA ASP A 31 -9.92 34.70 -54.25
C ASP A 31 -9.29 33.73 -53.26
N TRP A 32 -10.11 32.81 -52.72
CA TRP A 32 -9.66 31.56 -52.13
C TRP A 32 -10.04 30.34 -52.99
N ASN A 33 -10.64 30.57 -54.16
CA ASN A 33 -11.13 29.48 -55.03
C ASN A 33 -10.09 28.91 -56.01
N ASP A 34 -8.84 29.39 -56.01
CA ASP A 34 -7.86 29.08 -57.05
C ASP A 34 -6.66 28.19 -56.63
N HIS A 35 -6.72 27.50 -55.49
CA HIS A 35 -5.67 26.52 -55.12
C HIS A 35 -6.00 25.05 -55.40
N TYR A 36 -7.08 24.76 -56.13
CA TYR A 36 -7.37 23.42 -56.63
C TYR A 36 -6.80 23.20 -58.04
N ALA A 37 -5.46 23.20 -58.17
CA ALA A 37 -4.80 22.65 -59.36
C ALA A 37 -3.39 22.15 -59.02
N THR A 38 -3.33 20.83 -58.79
CA THR A 38 -2.23 19.91 -59.08
C THR A 38 -0.83 20.22 -58.53
N ASP A 39 -0.50 19.60 -57.39
CA ASP A 39 0.72 18.79 -57.29
C ASP A 39 0.46 17.58 -56.37
N THR A 40 0.81 16.38 -56.83
CA THR A 40 0.60 15.08 -56.18
C THR A 40 1.60 14.83 -55.04
N SER A 41 1.79 15.83 -54.19
CA SER A 41 2.54 15.75 -52.93
C SER A 41 2.03 16.79 -51.94
N SER A 42 0.77 16.69 -51.52
CA SER A 42 0.19 17.63 -50.54
C SER A 42 0.79 17.37 -49.15
N SER A 43 1.97 17.95 -48.91
CA SER A 43 2.60 18.12 -47.60
C SER A 43 1.81 19.09 -46.70
N GLU A 44 0.73 19.68 -47.22
CA GLU A 44 -0.22 20.54 -46.52
C GLU A 44 -1.55 19.78 -46.35
N GLY A 45 -1.95 19.54 -45.11
CA GLY A 45 -3.20 18.84 -44.79
C GLY A 45 -4.43 19.66 -45.17
N SER A 46 -5.55 19.00 -45.46
CA SER A 46 -6.82 19.65 -45.81
C SER A 46 -7.80 19.62 -44.63
N ALA A 47 -8.35 20.78 -44.26
CA ALA A 47 -9.40 20.88 -43.25
C ALA A 47 -10.74 20.21 -43.67
N ASN A 48 -10.92 19.93 -44.96
CA ASN A 48 -12.11 19.22 -45.47
C ASN A 48 -12.00 17.70 -45.34
N ASN A 49 -10.77 17.19 -45.25
CA ASN A 49 -10.48 15.77 -45.13
C ASN A 49 -10.41 15.36 -43.65
N SER A 50 -10.77 14.13 -43.33
CA SER A 50 -10.52 13.55 -42.02
C SER A 50 -9.01 13.42 -41.73
N LEU A 51 -8.64 13.21 -40.47
CA LEU A 51 -7.28 12.91 -40.08
C LEU A 51 -6.74 11.68 -40.82
N TRP A 52 -7.55 10.64 -40.98
CA TRP A 52 -7.17 9.46 -41.76
C TRP A 52 -6.96 9.76 -43.25
N GLU A 53 -7.87 10.51 -43.87
CA GLU A 53 -7.75 10.88 -45.29
C GLU A 53 -6.47 11.68 -45.55
N ASN A 54 -6.14 12.62 -44.64
CA ASN A 54 -4.88 13.36 -44.71
C ASN A 54 -3.65 12.49 -44.47
N ILE A 55 -3.69 11.55 -43.51
CA ILE A 55 -2.58 10.60 -43.26
C ILE A 55 -2.36 9.68 -44.48
N LYS A 56 -3.43 9.10 -45.02
CA LYS A 56 -3.39 8.19 -46.17
C LYS A 56 -2.95 8.90 -47.46
N GLY A 57 -3.36 10.16 -47.63
CA GLY A 57 -3.04 10.96 -48.82
C GLY A 57 -1.64 11.57 -48.83
N ASN A 58 -0.96 11.62 -47.68
CA ASN A 58 0.38 12.21 -47.57
C ASN A 58 1.48 11.14 -47.69
N ALA A 59 2.29 11.24 -48.76
CA ALA A 59 3.37 10.30 -49.05
C ALA A 59 4.43 10.21 -47.93
N GLN A 60 4.58 11.24 -47.09
CA GLN A 60 5.53 11.25 -45.96
C GLN A 60 5.08 10.39 -44.78
N PHE A 61 3.80 9.96 -44.76
CA PHE A 61 3.22 9.13 -43.70
C PHE A 61 2.84 7.73 -44.19
N SER A 62 3.26 7.30 -45.38
CA SER A 62 2.82 6.02 -45.97
C SER A 62 3.11 4.82 -45.07
N GLU A 63 4.26 4.78 -44.38
CA GLU A 63 4.60 3.71 -43.42
C GLU A 63 3.69 3.77 -42.18
N PHE A 64 3.41 4.96 -41.66
CA PHE A 64 2.51 5.15 -40.52
C PHE A 64 1.06 4.80 -40.89
N ALA A 65 0.61 5.17 -42.09
CA ALA A 65 -0.72 4.87 -42.61
C ALA A 65 -0.98 3.37 -42.71
N ASP A 66 0.02 2.59 -43.16
CA ASP A 66 -0.07 1.13 -43.21
C ASP A 66 -0.24 0.53 -41.80
N LEU A 67 0.56 1.00 -40.83
CA LEU A 67 0.44 0.54 -39.44
C LEU A 67 -0.89 0.92 -38.78
N VAL A 68 -1.42 2.12 -39.07
CA VAL A 68 -2.75 2.56 -38.62
C VAL A 68 -3.84 1.61 -39.16
N GLN A 69 -3.75 1.26 -40.44
CA GLN A 69 -4.70 0.35 -41.08
C GLN A 69 -4.60 -1.06 -40.50
N LYS A 70 -3.38 -1.59 -40.34
CA LYS A 70 -3.12 -2.90 -39.71
C LYS A 70 -3.66 -2.97 -38.28
N ALA A 71 -3.51 -1.90 -37.50
CA ALA A 71 -4.00 -1.83 -36.13
C ALA A 71 -5.54 -1.69 -36.02
N GLY A 72 -6.22 -1.42 -37.14
CA GLY A 72 -7.66 -1.22 -37.22
C GLY A 72 -8.12 0.15 -36.70
N TYR A 73 -7.30 1.19 -36.88
CA TYR A 73 -7.59 2.55 -36.39
C TYR A 73 -8.15 3.51 -37.44
N THR A 74 -8.42 3.00 -38.65
CA THR A 74 -9.00 3.76 -39.76
C THR A 74 -10.32 4.42 -39.38
N ASP A 75 -11.26 3.66 -38.82
CA ASP A 75 -12.59 4.18 -38.47
C ASP A 75 -12.54 5.18 -37.32
N VAL A 76 -11.63 4.98 -36.36
CA VAL A 76 -11.39 5.91 -35.26
C VAL A 76 -10.96 7.28 -35.81
N LEU A 77 -9.99 7.30 -36.74
CA LEU A 77 -9.47 8.51 -37.34
C LEU A 77 -10.37 9.11 -38.45
N ASN A 78 -11.40 8.38 -38.91
CA ASN A 78 -12.47 8.90 -39.75
C ASN A 78 -13.71 9.38 -38.98
N SER A 79 -13.81 9.04 -37.69
CA SER A 79 -14.98 9.37 -36.88
C SER A 79 -15.14 10.88 -36.67
N SER A 80 -16.33 11.30 -36.24
CA SER A 80 -16.61 12.70 -35.91
C SER A 80 -15.93 13.19 -34.61
N GLN A 81 -15.35 12.29 -33.82
CA GLN A 81 -14.66 12.63 -32.59
C GLN A 81 -13.37 13.39 -32.89
N THR A 82 -13.07 14.40 -32.09
CA THR A 82 -11.86 15.21 -32.25
C THR A 82 -10.64 14.55 -31.64
N TYR A 83 -9.56 14.43 -32.42
CA TYR A 83 -8.27 13.87 -32.00
C TYR A 83 -7.08 14.77 -32.35
N THR A 84 -5.94 14.48 -31.74
CA THR A 84 -4.63 14.96 -32.18
C THR A 84 -3.75 13.77 -32.51
N VAL A 85 -3.10 13.79 -33.68
CA VAL A 85 -2.19 12.73 -34.12
C VAL A 85 -0.78 13.28 -34.23
N TRP A 86 0.17 12.68 -33.52
CA TRP A 86 1.58 12.92 -33.74
C TRP A 86 2.11 11.84 -34.69
N ALA A 87 2.06 12.09 -35.99
CA ALA A 87 2.42 11.12 -37.02
C ALA A 87 3.94 11.11 -37.27
N PRO A 88 4.65 10.00 -37.03
CA PRO A 88 6.07 9.90 -37.36
C PRO A 88 6.28 9.88 -38.87
N LEU A 89 7.30 10.62 -39.34
CA LEU A 89 7.71 10.63 -40.74
C LEU A 89 8.32 9.28 -41.14
N ASN A 90 8.14 8.89 -42.39
CA ASN A 90 8.78 7.69 -42.94
C ASN A 90 10.29 7.66 -42.67
N GLY A 91 10.83 6.49 -42.34
CA GLY A 91 12.25 6.29 -42.06
C GLY A 91 12.74 6.84 -40.70
N THR A 92 11.87 7.45 -39.90
CA THR A 92 12.22 7.92 -38.54
C THR A 92 11.90 6.90 -37.44
N PHE A 93 11.36 5.73 -37.82
CA PHE A 93 11.05 4.62 -36.93
C PHE A 93 11.28 3.28 -37.65
N ASP A 94 11.41 2.19 -36.88
CA ASP A 94 11.62 0.85 -37.43
C ASP A 94 10.28 0.25 -37.90
N TYR A 95 9.89 0.59 -39.13
CA TYR A 95 8.68 0.07 -39.76
C TYR A 95 8.70 -1.46 -39.87
N ALA A 96 9.84 -2.07 -40.24
CA ALA A 96 9.93 -3.52 -40.48
C ALA A 96 9.57 -4.33 -39.23
N THR A 97 10.06 -3.91 -38.07
CA THR A 97 9.72 -4.54 -36.78
C THR A 97 8.23 -4.35 -36.43
N LEU A 98 7.70 -3.13 -36.52
CA LEU A 98 6.29 -2.83 -36.19
C LEU A 98 5.30 -3.50 -37.15
N ALA A 99 5.66 -3.64 -38.42
CA ALA A 99 4.87 -4.32 -39.44
C ALA A 99 4.76 -5.83 -39.19
N GLN A 100 5.67 -6.42 -38.40
CA GLN A 100 5.61 -7.84 -37.99
C GLN A 100 4.99 -8.03 -36.59
N GLU A 101 4.89 -6.96 -35.80
CA GLU A 101 4.37 -7.00 -34.43
C GLU A 101 2.91 -7.48 -34.35
N ALA A 102 2.53 -8.12 -33.25
CA ALA A 102 1.15 -8.56 -33.04
C ALA A 102 0.19 -7.36 -33.02
N ASN A 103 -0.98 -7.48 -33.66
CA ASN A 103 -1.92 -6.35 -33.81
C ASN A 103 -2.30 -5.69 -32.48
N ALA A 104 -2.44 -6.47 -31.40
CA ALA A 104 -2.76 -5.95 -30.07
C ALA A 104 -1.62 -5.08 -29.50
N VAL A 105 -0.37 -5.53 -29.66
CA VAL A 105 0.83 -4.81 -29.23
C VAL A 105 1.04 -3.55 -30.08
N LEU A 106 1.00 -3.68 -31.41
CA LEU A 106 1.08 -2.56 -32.35
C LEU A 106 0.03 -1.47 -32.03
N ARG A 107 -1.22 -1.90 -31.79
CA ARG A 107 -2.31 -0.99 -31.45
C ARG A 107 -2.00 -0.20 -30.17
N LYS A 108 -1.63 -0.90 -29.09
CA LYS A 108 -1.47 -0.31 -27.76
C LYS A 108 -0.18 0.51 -27.62
N GLU A 109 0.94 -0.08 -28.01
CA GLU A 109 2.27 0.48 -27.74
C GLU A 109 2.70 1.51 -28.77
N PHE A 110 2.18 1.42 -30.00
CA PHE A 110 2.52 2.33 -31.08
C PHE A 110 1.35 3.23 -31.45
N ILE A 111 0.28 2.72 -32.05
CA ILE A 111 -0.76 3.57 -32.65
C ILE A 111 -1.48 4.44 -31.61
N GLN A 112 -1.99 3.84 -30.54
CA GLN A 112 -2.63 4.58 -29.45
C GLN A 112 -1.66 5.51 -28.69
N ASN A 113 -0.37 5.20 -28.73
CA ASN A 113 0.69 6.03 -28.12
C ASN A 113 1.00 7.30 -28.94
N HIS A 114 0.49 7.41 -30.17
CA HIS A 114 0.66 8.56 -31.07
C HIS A 114 -0.61 9.38 -31.28
N ILE A 115 -1.71 9.02 -30.61
CA ILE A 115 -3.01 9.67 -30.76
C ILE A 115 -3.51 10.09 -29.38
N ALA A 116 -4.11 11.28 -29.27
CA ALA A 116 -4.79 11.75 -28.07
C ALA A 116 -6.21 12.20 -28.38
N HIS A 117 -7.11 12.13 -27.38
CA HIS A 117 -8.41 12.80 -27.44
C HIS A 117 -8.23 14.32 -27.39
N ASN A 118 -9.15 15.05 -28.01
CA ASN A 118 -9.17 16.51 -28.11
C ASN A 118 -8.13 17.07 -29.09
N ASN A 119 -8.28 18.35 -29.38
CA ASN A 119 -7.42 19.10 -30.29
C ASN A 119 -6.33 19.84 -29.50
N TYR A 120 -5.06 19.54 -29.77
CA TYR A 120 -3.89 20.20 -29.18
C TYR A 120 -3.06 20.89 -30.28
N PRO A 121 -3.46 22.09 -30.73
CA PRO A 121 -2.68 22.85 -31.70
C PRO A 121 -1.38 23.38 -31.08
N ALA A 122 -0.33 23.47 -31.89
CA ALA A 122 0.94 24.04 -31.50
C ALA A 122 0.96 25.56 -31.73
N THR A 123 0.73 26.37 -30.70
CA THR A 123 0.75 27.84 -30.80
C THR A 123 1.38 28.48 -29.58
N GLY A 124 2.22 29.48 -29.79
CA GLY A 124 2.92 30.19 -28.72
C GLY A 124 3.77 29.26 -27.84
N THR A 125 3.78 29.53 -26.53
CA THR A 125 4.48 28.69 -25.55
C THR A 125 3.57 27.57 -25.05
N ILE A 126 4.06 26.34 -25.11
CA ILE A 126 3.37 25.13 -24.64
C ILE A 126 4.22 24.44 -23.59
N ASN A 127 3.55 23.97 -22.54
CA ASN A 127 4.11 23.11 -21.50
C ASN A 127 2.96 22.30 -20.89
N GLU A 128 2.51 21.28 -21.63
CA GLU A 128 1.30 20.52 -21.31
C GLU A 128 1.60 19.02 -21.19
N ARG A 129 0.89 18.36 -20.26
CA ARG A 129 0.91 16.90 -20.12
C ARG A 129 -0.31 16.32 -20.81
N ILE A 130 -0.08 15.50 -21.82
CA ILE A 130 -1.13 14.97 -22.69
C ILE A 130 -1.37 13.49 -22.39
N PHE A 131 -2.63 13.12 -22.18
CA PHE A 131 -3.04 11.71 -22.11
C PHE A 131 -3.26 11.17 -23.52
N MET A 132 -2.46 10.16 -23.87
CA MET A 132 -2.58 9.42 -25.12
C MET A 132 -3.74 8.41 -25.04
N LEU A 133 -4.17 7.84 -26.17
CA LEU A 133 -5.27 6.88 -26.20
C LEU A 133 -4.96 5.57 -25.46
N ASN A 134 -3.69 5.24 -25.25
CA ASN A 134 -3.25 4.11 -24.43
C ASN A 134 -3.04 4.51 -22.95
N GLU A 135 -3.54 5.68 -22.54
CA GLU A 135 -3.46 6.24 -21.19
C GLU A 135 -2.06 6.69 -20.74
N LYS A 136 -1.04 6.56 -21.60
CA LYS A 136 0.29 7.11 -21.33
C LYS A 136 0.25 8.63 -21.29
N VAL A 137 1.09 9.22 -20.45
CA VAL A 137 1.18 10.67 -20.30
C VAL A 137 2.50 11.16 -20.89
N MET A 138 2.42 12.04 -21.88
CA MET A 138 3.57 12.60 -22.58
C MET A 138 3.65 14.11 -22.42
N ASN A 139 4.87 14.65 -22.49
CA ASN A 139 5.09 16.08 -22.37
C ASN A 139 5.08 16.75 -23.76
N PHE A 140 4.07 17.56 -24.05
CA PHE A 140 4.04 18.42 -25.22
C PHE A 140 4.57 19.80 -24.83
N SER A 141 5.66 20.24 -25.46
CA SER A 141 6.30 21.51 -25.06
C SER A 141 7.03 22.20 -26.20
N GLY A 142 7.16 23.53 -26.11
CA GLY A 142 7.90 24.33 -27.08
C GLY A 142 7.45 25.78 -27.17
N ASN A 143 8.20 26.57 -27.94
CA ASN A 143 7.82 27.93 -28.34
C ASN A 143 8.47 28.24 -29.70
N GLY A 144 7.68 28.23 -30.77
CA GLY A 144 8.18 28.34 -32.15
C GLY A 144 8.88 27.08 -32.70
N SER A 145 9.56 26.32 -31.84
CA SER A 145 9.98 24.93 -32.09
C SER A 145 9.42 24.04 -31.00
N TYR A 146 8.77 22.95 -31.39
CA TYR A 146 7.99 22.11 -30.49
C TYR A 146 8.50 20.67 -30.48
N SER A 147 8.23 19.98 -29.37
CA SER A 147 8.57 18.58 -29.17
C SER A 147 7.48 17.86 -28.39
N MET A 148 7.35 16.56 -28.67
CA MET A 148 6.49 15.64 -27.93
C MET A 148 7.38 14.58 -27.27
N ASP A 149 7.41 14.58 -25.94
CA ASP A 149 8.29 13.76 -25.10
C ASP A 149 9.77 13.77 -25.53
N GLY A 150 10.26 14.96 -25.94
CA GLY A 150 11.62 15.17 -26.42
C GLY A 150 11.85 14.88 -27.90
N ILE A 151 10.87 14.30 -28.60
CA ILE A 151 10.93 14.11 -30.06
C ILE A 151 10.51 15.39 -30.77
N SER A 152 11.37 15.94 -31.62
CA SER A 152 11.08 17.19 -32.35
C SER A 152 9.93 17.02 -33.33
N ILE A 153 9.06 18.02 -33.40
CA ILE A 153 7.98 18.11 -34.39
C ILE A 153 8.50 18.87 -35.62
N ALA A 154 8.53 18.19 -36.77
CA ALA A 154 8.98 18.71 -38.05
C ALA A 154 7.99 19.72 -38.66
N GLN A 155 6.69 19.42 -38.54
CA GLN A 155 5.63 20.27 -39.05
C GLN A 155 4.45 20.22 -38.07
N VAL A 156 4.00 21.39 -37.66
CA VAL A 156 2.89 21.53 -36.72
C VAL A 156 1.59 21.87 -37.44
N ASN A 157 0.48 21.56 -36.80
CA ASN A 157 -0.85 22.09 -37.16
C ASN A 157 -1.35 21.72 -38.55
N LEU A 158 -1.04 20.51 -39.06
CA LEU A 158 -1.67 20.00 -40.26
C LEU A 158 -3.17 19.80 -39.99
N PRO A 159 -4.06 20.53 -40.68
CA PRO A 159 -5.46 20.54 -40.32
C PRO A 159 -6.17 19.28 -40.79
N GLY A 160 -7.15 18.82 -40.02
CA GLY A 160 -8.13 17.82 -40.44
C GLY A 160 -9.51 18.19 -39.91
N LYS A 161 -10.57 17.75 -40.61
CA LYS A 161 -11.96 18.01 -40.24
C LYS A 161 -12.30 17.61 -38.79
N ASN A 162 -11.65 16.56 -38.30
CA ASN A 162 -11.83 16.00 -36.96
C ASN A 162 -10.56 16.15 -36.09
N GLY A 163 -9.72 17.16 -36.32
CA GLY A 163 -8.62 17.50 -35.41
C GLY A 163 -7.36 18.04 -36.07
N VAL A 164 -6.20 17.65 -35.53
CA VAL A 164 -4.89 18.13 -36.00
C VAL A 164 -3.84 17.03 -36.08
N ILE A 165 -2.94 17.12 -37.06
CA ILE A 165 -1.75 16.26 -37.21
C ILE A 165 -0.49 17.09 -36.94
N HIS A 166 0.46 16.51 -36.22
CA HIS A 166 1.82 17.01 -36.06
C HIS A 166 2.80 15.97 -36.61
N SER A 167 3.68 16.36 -37.53
CA SER A 167 4.69 15.48 -38.12
C SER A 167 5.89 15.35 -37.17
N LEU A 168 6.23 14.13 -36.72
CA LEU A 168 7.35 13.87 -35.82
C LEU A 168 8.59 13.36 -36.56
N ASN A 169 9.78 13.77 -36.08
CA ASN A 169 11.07 13.22 -36.50
C ASN A 169 11.46 11.92 -35.77
N GLY A 170 10.47 11.09 -35.40
CA GLY A 170 10.72 9.85 -34.69
C GLY A 170 9.46 9.24 -34.09
N LYS A 171 9.55 7.98 -33.66
CA LYS A 171 8.50 7.36 -32.85
C LYS A 171 8.49 7.91 -31.43
N LEU A 172 7.30 8.07 -30.86
CA LEU A 172 7.13 8.33 -29.45
C LEU A 172 7.52 7.10 -28.63
N PRO A 173 8.29 7.29 -27.54
CA PRO A 173 8.69 6.17 -26.70
C PRO A 173 7.49 5.56 -25.98
N PHE A 174 7.50 4.23 -25.84
CA PHE A 174 6.56 3.52 -24.99
C PHE A 174 7.33 2.89 -23.84
N PHE A 175 6.89 3.21 -22.62
CA PHE A 175 7.38 2.55 -21.42
C PHE A 175 6.20 1.90 -20.72
N GLU A 176 6.33 0.61 -20.43
CA GLU A 176 5.41 -0.12 -19.57
C GLU A 176 5.27 0.60 -18.22
N ASN A 177 4.08 0.58 -17.65
CA ASN A 177 3.90 0.88 -16.23
C ASN A 177 4.29 -0.32 -15.37
N VAL A 178 4.30 -0.17 -14.05
CA VAL A 178 4.70 -1.23 -13.13
C VAL A 178 3.82 -2.49 -13.28
N TYR A 179 2.51 -2.36 -13.50
CA TYR A 179 1.64 -3.54 -13.70
C TYR A 179 1.91 -4.25 -15.03
N GLU A 180 2.06 -3.49 -16.12
CA GLU A 180 2.42 -4.04 -17.43
C GLU A 180 3.74 -4.81 -17.35
N ALA A 181 4.75 -4.25 -16.67
CA ALA A 181 6.07 -4.87 -16.49
C ALA A 181 6.04 -6.22 -15.74
N ILE A 182 5.02 -6.47 -14.91
CA ILE A 182 4.86 -7.78 -14.25
C ILE A 182 4.52 -8.87 -15.28
N ASN A 183 3.95 -8.50 -16.42
CA ASN A 183 3.36 -9.40 -17.40
C ASN A 183 4.16 -9.53 -18.70
N THR A 184 5.37 -8.95 -18.80
CA THR A 184 6.07 -8.80 -20.09
C THR A 184 7.10 -9.89 -20.41
N ASN A 185 7.03 -11.06 -19.74
CA ASN A 185 7.90 -12.23 -19.93
C ASN A 185 9.43 -11.96 -19.95
N THR A 186 9.84 -10.73 -19.62
CA THR A 186 11.23 -10.27 -19.69
C THR A 186 12.04 -10.81 -18.51
N PHE A 187 11.37 -11.07 -17.40
CA PHE A 187 11.93 -11.62 -16.16
C PHE A 187 11.10 -12.82 -15.71
N PRO A 188 11.67 -13.76 -14.94
CA PRO A 188 10.96 -14.93 -14.42
C PRO A 188 9.99 -14.53 -13.29
N LEU A 189 8.88 -13.90 -13.65
CA LEU A 189 7.88 -13.30 -12.75
C LEU A 189 6.54 -14.05 -12.76
N ASP A 190 6.46 -15.25 -13.34
CA ASP A 190 5.21 -16.00 -13.51
C ASP A 190 4.43 -16.17 -12.21
N SER A 191 5.12 -16.38 -11.08
CA SER A 191 4.49 -16.51 -9.76
C SER A 191 3.82 -15.20 -9.31
N LEU A 192 4.47 -14.07 -9.61
CA LEU A 192 3.96 -12.74 -9.30
C LEU A 192 2.79 -12.38 -10.22
N SER A 193 2.96 -12.58 -11.53
CA SER A 193 1.92 -12.34 -12.54
C SER A 193 0.68 -13.18 -12.25
N LYS A 194 0.83 -14.49 -12.02
CA LYS A 194 -0.27 -15.39 -11.64
C LYS A 194 -0.97 -14.93 -10.35
N TYR A 195 -0.21 -14.44 -9.37
CA TYR A 195 -0.81 -13.91 -8.16
C TYR A 195 -1.65 -12.67 -8.44
N TYR A 196 -1.15 -11.69 -9.21
CA TYR A 196 -1.95 -10.55 -9.62
C TYR A 196 -3.20 -10.98 -10.38
N HIS A 197 -3.08 -11.82 -11.40
CA HIS A 197 -4.21 -12.29 -12.19
C HIS A 197 -5.25 -13.06 -11.37
N SER A 198 -4.87 -13.70 -10.25
CA SER A 198 -5.85 -14.36 -9.36
C SER A 198 -6.83 -13.40 -8.66
N TYR A 199 -6.60 -12.08 -8.76
CA TYR A 199 -7.44 -11.02 -8.19
C TYR A 199 -8.07 -10.10 -9.25
N ASP A 200 -7.92 -10.43 -10.54
CA ASP A 200 -8.63 -9.74 -11.62
C ASP A 200 -10.12 -10.07 -11.56
N ILE A 201 -10.94 -9.04 -11.69
CA ILE A 201 -12.40 -9.12 -11.74
C ILE A 201 -12.91 -8.31 -12.92
N ASN A 202 -13.98 -8.80 -13.56
CA ASN A 202 -14.74 -8.02 -14.53
C ASN A 202 -15.79 -7.21 -13.78
N GLN A 203 -15.61 -5.89 -13.77
CA GLN A 203 -16.49 -4.98 -13.07
C GLN A 203 -17.46 -4.31 -14.04
N PHE A 204 -18.75 -4.42 -13.75
CA PHE A 204 -19.81 -3.76 -14.51
C PHE A 204 -19.76 -2.24 -14.32
N ASP A 205 -19.85 -1.47 -15.40
CA ASP A 205 -19.96 -0.01 -15.40
C ASP A 205 -21.37 0.44 -15.85
N PRO A 206 -22.28 0.68 -14.89
CA PRO A 206 -23.63 1.17 -15.20
C PRO A 206 -23.64 2.48 -15.99
N SER A 207 -22.65 3.35 -15.78
CA SER A 207 -22.64 4.71 -16.35
C SER A 207 -22.30 4.73 -17.84
N LYS A 208 -21.61 3.69 -18.31
CA LYS A 208 -21.27 3.47 -19.72
C LYS A 208 -22.16 2.43 -20.40
N SER A 209 -23.01 1.76 -19.63
CA SER A 209 -23.94 0.75 -20.13
C SER A 209 -25.24 1.39 -20.62
N VAL A 210 -25.89 0.76 -21.60
CA VAL A 210 -27.17 1.24 -22.13
C VAL A 210 -28.31 0.72 -21.25
N VAL A 211 -28.94 1.63 -20.51
CA VAL A 211 -30.04 1.31 -19.60
C VAL A 211 -31.25 0.77 -20.36
N GLY A 212 -31.75 -0.38 -19.92
CA GLY A 212 -32.97 -1.04 -20.40
C GLY A 212 -34.18 -0.82 -19.49
N PRO A 213 -35.31 -1.49 -19.77
CA PRO A 213 -36.52 -1.37 -18.98
C PRO A 213 -36.32 -1.88 -17.54
N THR A 214 -37.04 -1.32 -16.57
CA THR A 214 -37.06 -1.87 -15.22
C THR A 214 -37.98 -3.09 -15.18
N VAL A 215 -37.46 -4.24 -14.72
CA VAL A 215 -38.22 -5.48 -14.58
C VAL A 215 -38.16 -5.87 -13.10
N ASN A 216 -39.32 -6.07 -12.46
CA ASN A 216 -39.42 -6.44 -11.04
C ASN A 216 -38.72 -5.48 -10.06
N GLY A 217 -38.65 -4.19 -10.38
CA GLY A 217 -37.99 -3.18 -9.53
C GLY A 217 -36.46 -3.11 -9.69
N GLU A 218 -35.88 -3.91 -10.57
CA GLU A 218 -34.45 -3.87 -10.90
C GLU A 218 -34.25 -3.27 -12.31
N ILE A 219 -33.24 -2.40 -12.44
CA ILE A 219 -32.85 -1.80 -13.73
C ILE A 219 -32.16 -2.87 -14.58
N THR A 220 -32.67 -3.15 -15.78
CA THR A 220 -31.98 -4.02 -16.76
C THR A 220 -31.08 -3.19 -17.68
N TYR A 221 -30.16 -3.84 -18.40
CA TYR A 221 -29.26 -3.17 -19.36
C TYR A 221 -29.36 -3.87 -20.71
N LEU A 222 -29.59 -3.08 -21.76
CA LEU A 222 -29.65 -3.56 -23.15
C LEU A 222 -28.26 -3.88 -23.70
N ASP A 223 -27.27 -3.12 -23.24
CA ASP A 223 -25.85 -3.35 -23.54
C ASP A 223 -25.03 -3.07 -22.29
N SER A 224 -24.24 -4.05 -21.86
CA SER A 224 -23.51 -4.03 -20.60
C SER A 224 -22.03 -3.83 -20.84
N VAL A 225 -21.49 -2.72 -20.35
CA VAL A 225 -20.06 -2.42 -20.39
C VAL A 225 -19.40 -2.95 -19.13
N PHE A 226 -18.35 -3.76 -19.29
CA PHE A 226 -17.49 -4.23 -18.23
C PHE A 226 -16.08 -3.68 -18.42
N TYR A 227 -15.36 -3.45 -17.33
CA TYR A 227 -13.93 -3.18 -17.34
C TYR A 227 -13.19 -4.15 -16.42
N GLU A 228 -11.96 -4.50 -16.80
CA GLU A 228 -11.08 -5.30 -15.96
C GLU A 228 -10.53 -4.44 -14.81
N ASN A 229 -10.62 -4.96 -13.59
CA ASN A 229 -10.09 -4.33 -12.39
C ASN A 229 -9.38 -5.37 -11.53
N ASN A 230 -8.30 -4.98 -10.86
CA ASN A 230 -7.61 -5.86 -9.93
C ASN A 230 -7.87 -5.41 -8.49
N THR A 231 -8.44 -6.31 -7.68
CA THR A 231 -8.79 -5.98 -6.28
C THR A 231 -7.56 -5.74 -5.39
N LEU A 232 -6.35 -6.15 -5.83
CA LEU A 232 -5.09 -5.88 -5.13
C LEU A 232 -4.74 -4.39 -5.09
N TYR A 233 -5.19 -3.58 -6.05
CA TYR A 233 -4.91 -2.14 -6.05
C TYR A 233 -5.43 -1.48 -4.76
N ASN A 234 -6.64 -1.88 -4.33
CA ASN A 234 -7.23 -1.43 -3.08
C ASN A 234 -6.55 -2.09 -1.86
N ARG A 235 -6.29 -3.40 -1.93
CA ARG A 235 -5.68 -4.15 -0.81
C ARG A 235 -4.29 -3.63 -0.44
N TYR A 236 -3.48 -3.29 -1.43
CA TYR A 236 -2.13 -2.75 -1.22
C TYR A 236 -2.05 -1.22 -1.27
N ASN A 237 -3.18 -0.54 -1.51
CA ASN A 237 -3.25 0.91 -1.70
C ASN A 237 -2.23 1.41 -2.75
N ALA A 238 -2.17 0.70 -3.88
CA ALA A 238 -1.17 0.91 -4.93
C ALA A 238 -1.81 0.70 -6.31
N TYR A 239 -2.09 1.79 -7.01
CA TYR A 239 -2.66 1.78 -8.36
C TYR A 239 -1.55 1.75 -9.41
N ILE A 240 -0.77 0.66 -9.39
CA ILE A 240 0.45 0.48 -10.20
C ILE A 240 0.19 0.37 -11.71
N ASN A 241 -1.08 0.25 -12.12
CA ASN A 241 -1.53 0.27 -13.50
C ASN A 241 -1.82 1.67 -14.05
N ARG A 242 -1.83 2.70 -13.19
CA ARG A 242 -2.17 4.08 -13.58
C ARG A 242 -0.93 4.96 -13.68
N GLU A 243 -1.01 5.97 -14.54
CA GLU A 243 0.04 6.98 -14.76
C GLU A 243 -0.08 8.21 -13.83
N ASP A 244 -1.11 8.25 -12.97
CA ASP A 244 -1.37 9.37 -12.05
C ASP A 244 -0.42 9.42 -10.84
N SER A 245 0.35 8.35 -10.64
CA SER A 245 1.16 8.13 -9.44
C SER A 245 2.47 7.47 -9.80
N SER A 246 3.57 7.89 -9.16
CA SER A 246 4.88 7.27 -9.34
C SER A 246 5.15 6.24 -8.24
N TYR A 247 5.56 5.04 -8.63
CA TYR A 247 5.88 3.94 -7.72
C TYR A 247 7.31 3.43 -7.87
N THR A 248 7.86 2.94 -6.77
CA THR A 248 9.01 2.05 -6.77
C THR A 248 8.56 0.71 -6.21
N MET A 249 8.66 -0.35 -7.02
CA MET A 249 8.22 -1.69 -6.63
C MET A 249 9.34 -2.71 -6.79
N LEU A 250 9.60 -3.51 -5.77
CA LEU A 250 10.45 -4.69 -5.89
C LEU A 250 9.65 -5.83 -6.51
N LEU A 251 10.18 -6.40 -7.59
CA LEU A 251 9.60 -7.53 -8.30
C LEU A 251 10.40 -8.80 -7.95
N PRO A 252 9.92 -9.63 -7.02
CA PRO A 252 10.58 -10.88 -6.69
C PRO A 252 10.49 -11.85 -7.88
N THR A 253 11.63 -12.42 -8.28
CA THR A 253 11.65 -13.54 -9.23
C THR A 253 10.93 -14.76 -8.66
N ASN A 254 10.60 -15.75 -9.51
CA ASN A 254 10.05 -17.04 -9.10
C ASN A 254 10.85 -17.69 -7.95
N THR A 255 12.19 -17.59 -8.00
CA THR A 255 13.09 -18.08 -6.94
C THR A 255 12.88 -17.33 -5.63
N ALA A 256 12.89 -15.99 -5.68
CA ALA A 256 12.67 -15.15 -4.51
C ALA A 256 11.29 -15.39 -3.87
N TRP A 257 10.28 -15.52 -4.73
CA TRP A 257 8.89 -15.76 -4.36
C TRP A 257 8.74 -17.05 -3.57
N VAL A 258 9.24 -18.17 -4.10
CA VAL A 258 9.17 -19.49 -3.44
C VAL A 258 9.93 -19.47 -2.11
N LYS A 259 11.14 -18.91 -2.08
CA LYS A 259 11.96 -18.81 -0.86
C LYS A 259 11.26 -18.00 0.23
N SER A 260 10.66 -16.87 -0.14
CA SER A 260 9.95 -16.01 0.81
C SER A 260 8.66 -16.65 1.32
N LYS A 261 7.86 -17.31 0.45
CA LYS A 261 6.68 -18.07 0.90
C LYS A 261 7.05 -19.20 1.85
N ALA A 262 8.14 -19.93 1.59
CA ALA A 262 8.62 -20.97 2.50
C ALA A 262 9.00 -20.40 3.87
N ARG A 263 9.72 -19.26 3.89
CA ARG A 263 10.06 -18.54 5.13
C ARG A 263 8.81 -18.10 5.90
N LEU A 264 7.83 -17.51 5.22
CA LEU A 264 6.59 -17.02 5.84
C LEU A 264 5.75 -18.16 6.41
N ARG A 265 5.63 -19.30 5.71
CA ARG A 265 4.83 -20.46 6.17
C ARG A 265 5.20 -20.94 7.57
N ASN A 266 6.46 -20.79 7.99
CA ASN A 266 6.90 -21.16 9.33
C ASN A 266 6.18 -20.39 10.45
N TYR A 267 5.72 -19.16 10.17
CA TYR A 267 5.01 -18.31 11.14
C TYR A 267 3.49 -18.54 11.15
N PHE A 268 2.94 -19.08 10.06
CA PHE A 268 1.49 -19.22 9.84
C PHE A 268 1.04 -20.68 9.98
N ASN A 269 1.49 -21.37 11.04
CA ASN A 269 1.06 -22.73 11.34
C ASN A 269 -0.33 -22.73 11.98
N TYR A 270 -1.33 -23.22 11.25
CA TYR A 270 -2.71 -23.35 11.71
C TYR A 270 -3.16 -24.80 11.69
N ILE A 271 -4.00 -25.17 12.65
CA ILE A 271 -4.64 -26.48 12.75
C ILE A 271 -6.15 -26.34 12.52
N PRO A 272 -6.85 -27.39 12.07
CA PRO A 272 -8.27 -27.29 11.70
C PRO A 272 -9.20 -26.98 12.88
N LYS A 273 -8.80 -27.30 14.11
CA LYS A 273 -9.58 -27.08 15.32
C LYS A 273 -8.70 -26.54 16.43
N LEU A 274 -9.12 -25.43 17.04
CA LEU A 274 -8.50 -24.85 18.23
C LEU A 274 -9.51 -24.80 19.36
N ILE A 275 -9.03 -24.88 20.59
CA ILE A 275 -9.85 -24.61 21.78
C ILE A 275 -9.50 -23.20 22.25
N SER A 276 -10.50 -22.31 22.24
CA SER A 276 -10.44 -21.03 22.95
C SER A 276 -10.82 -21.26 24.41
N LYS A 277 -10.03 -20.73 25.35
CA LYS A 277 -10.27 -20.88 26.78
C LYS A 277 -10.47 -19.50 27.41
N ASP A 278 -11.64 -19.27 28.01
CA ASP A 278 -11.90 -18.09 28.84
C ASP A 278 -11.29 -18.30 30.23
N PRO A 279 -10.36 -17.44 30.69
CA PRO A 279 -9.75 -17.60 32.00
C PRO A 279 -10.70 -17.33 33.18
N MET A 280 -11.83 -16.65 32.96
CA MET A 280 -12.79 -16.25 34.01
C MET A 280 -13.94 -17.23 34.21
N LEU A 281 -14.06 -18.23 33.34
CA LEU A 281 -15.07 -19.27 33.45
C LEU A 281 -14.45 -20.58 33.94
N SER A 282 -15.29 -21.47 34.46
CA SER A 282 -14.89 -22.80 34.91
C SER A 282 -15.76 -23.90 34.27
N GLY A 283 -15.32 -25.15 34.37
CA GLY A 283 -16.04 -26.27 33.76
C GLY A 283 -16.04 -26.26 32.22
N SER A 284 -17.04 -26.89 31.62
CA SER A 284 -17.16 -27.02 30.16
C SER A 284 -17.42 -25.69 29.45
N GLU A 285 -18.04 -24.72 30.12
CA GLU A 285 -18.37 -23.40 29.56
C GLU A 285 -17.13 -22.53 29.30
N ALA A 286 -16.03 -22.82 30.00
CA ALA A 286 -14.76 -22.10 29.83
C ALA A 286 -14.05 -22.40 28.51
N SER A 287 -14.47 -23.45 27.78
CA SER A 287 -13.78 -23.91 26.57
C SER A 287 -14.73 -23.93 25.38
N LYS A 288 -14.33 -23.27 24.30
CA LYS A 288 -15.06 -23.24 23.03
C LYS A 288 -14.19 -23.77 21.90
N GLU A 289 -14.67 -24.78 21.18
CA GLU A 289 -14.01 -25.25 19.96
C GLU A 289 -14.26 -24.26 18.82
N ILE A 290 -13.18 -23.91 18.11
CA ILE A 290 -13.18 -23.01 16.96
C ILE A 290 -12.67 -23.79 15.75
N THR A 291 -13.51 -23.90 14.72
CA THR A 291 -13.14 -24.49 13.43
C THR A 291 -12.42 -23.44 12.59
N VAL A 292 -11.23 -23.79 12.10
CA VAL A 292 -10.38 -22.90 11.31
C VAL A 292 -10.28 -23.41 9.88
N LYS A 293 -10.54 -22.53 8.91
CA LYS A 293 -10.21 -22.77 7.49
C LYS A 293 -8.69 -22.66 7.27
N HIS A 294 -7.94 -23.53 7.94
CA HIS A 294 -6.51 -23.42 8.21
C HIS A 294 -5.65 -23.29 6.95
N THR A 295 -5.95 -24.05 5.88
CA THR A 295 -5.23 -23.96 4.59
C THR A 295 -5.44 -22.60 3.92
N VAL A 296 -6.70 -22.21 3.74
CA VAL A 296 -7.08 -20.94 3.08
C VAL A 296 -6.55 -19.74 3.86
N LEU A 297 -6.69 -19.75 5.20
CA LEU A 297 -6.19 -18.67 6.05
C LEU A 297 -4.66 -18.54 5.98
N ARG A 298 -3.94 -19.67 6.09
CA ARG A 298 -2.48 -19.70 5.93
C ARG A 298 -2.07 -19.12 4.59
N ASP A 299 -2.63 -19.66 3.50
CA ASP A 299 -2.18 -19.31 2.16
C ASP A 299 -2.51 -17.85 1.83
N SER A 300 -3.68 -17.35 2.27
CA SER A 300 -4.06 -15.94 2.13
C SER A 300 -3.12 -14.99 2.86
N LEU A 301 -2.74 -15.30 4.11
CA LEU A 301 -1.83 -14.46 4.90
C LEU A 301 -0.38 -14.55 4.38
N VAL A 302 0.08 -15.75 4.01
CA VAL A 302 1.40 -15.93 3.39
C VAL A 302 1.49 -15.10 2.12
N ASP A 303 0.48 -15.16 1.25
CA ASP A 303 0.49 -14.39 0.00
C ASP A 303 0.43 -12.88 0.25
N LEU A 304 -0.41 -12.44 1.21
CA LEU A 304 -0.48 -11.04 1.62
C LEU A 304 0.90 -10.53 2.06
N TYR A 305 1.56 -11.21 2.99
CA TYR A 305 2.84 -10.78 3.53
C TYR A 305 4.03 -11.02 2.59
N ASN A 306 3.84 -11.80 1.51
CA ASN A 306 4.88 -12.01 0.51
C ASN A 306 5.10 -10.77 -0.36
N LEU A 307 4.07 -9.94 -0.52
CA LEU A 307 4.12 -8.70 -1.30
C LEU A 307 3.94 -7.43 -0.47
N ALA A 308 3.27 -7.53 0.69
CA ALA A 308 3.15 -6.41 1.61
C ALA A 308 4.56 -5.87 1.91
N GLY A 309 4.76 -4.56 1.71
CA GLY A 309 6.06 -3.94 1.95
C GLY A 309 7.01 -3.86 0.76
N LEU A 310 6.67 -4.39 -0.43
CA LEU A 310 7.53 -4.31 -1.62
C LEU A 310 7.22 -3.14 -2.55
N THR A 311 6.12 -2.42 -2.30
CA THR A 311 5.68 -1.28 -3.13
C THR A 311 5.73 0.01 -2.32
N PHE A 312 6.30 1.04 -2.93
CA PHE A 312 6.47 2.37 -2.35
C PHE A 312 5.88 3.42 -3.29
N ASN A 313 5.05 4.33 -2.76
CA ASN A 313 4.60 5.49 -3.50
C ASN A 313 5.65 6.60 -3.39
N ASN A 314 6.17 7.07 -4.52
CA ASN A 314 7.27 8.03 -4.58
C ASN A 314 6.85 9.48 -4.27
N ASN A 315 5.55 9.74 -4.07
CA ASN A 315 5.04 11.03 -3.60
C ASN A 315 5.18 11.19 -2.07
N ILE A 316 5.35 10.08 -1.34
CA ILE A 316 5.64 10.11 0.10
C ILE A 316 7.05 10.66 0.32
N VAL A 317 7.20 11.63 1.23
CA VAL A 317 8.46 12.36 1.47
C VAL A 317 9.63 11.40 1.76
N GLY A 318 9.44 10.42 2.64
CA GLY A 318 10.49 9.43 2.98
C GLY A 318 10.91 8.54 1.81
N ASN A 319 10.05 8.37 0.79
CA ASN A 319 10.33 7.53 -0.38
C ASN A 319 10.97 8.30 -1.54
N ARG A 320 11.05 9.64 -1.50
CA ARG A 320 11.62 10.45 -2.58
C ARG A 320 13.03 10.02 -3.04
N PRO A 321 13.95 9.60 -2.15
CA PRO A 321 15.26 9.10 -2.56
C PRO A 321 15.21 7.93 -3.56
N LEU A 322 14.14 7.13 -3.57
CA LEU A 322 13.97 6.00 -4.49
C LEU A 322 13.88 6.42 -5.97
N LYS A 323 13.47 7.67 -6.24
CA LYS A 323 13.40 8.20 -7.62
C LYS A 323 14.77 8.28 -8.28
N GLN A 324 15.81 8.54 -7.48
CA GLN A 324 17.18 8.79 -7.96
C GLN A 324 18.10 7.59 -7.78
N LEU A 325 17.78 6.69 -6.84
CA LEU A 325 18.55 5.47 -6.57
C LEU A 325 18.78 4.67 -7.86
N GLN A 326 20.03 4.30 -8.16
CA GLN A 326 20.40 3.44 -9.28
C GLN A 326 20.90 2.06 -8.83
N THR A 327 20.93 1.09 -9.75
CA THR A 327 21.48 -0.25 -9.50
C THR A 327 22.89 -0.16 -8.91
N GLY A 328 23.14 -0.88 -7.82
CA GLY A 328 24.43 -0.92 -7.12
C GLY A 328 24.71 0.26 -6.19
N GLN A 329 23.84 1.29 -6.16
CA GLN A 329 23.98 2.39 -5.21
C GLN A 329 23.38 2.05 -3.85
N GLN A 330 23.97 2.62 -2.79
CA GLN A 330 23.42 2.54 -1.45
C GLN A 330 22.31 3.58 -1.26
N LEU A 331 21.16 3.13 -0.77
CA LEU A 331 20.06 4.00 -0.40
C LEU A 331 20.42 4.82 0.84
N THR A 332 20.26 6.14 0.75
CA THR A 332 20.31 7.06 1.89
C THR A 332 18.92 7.60 2.15
N ALA A 333 18.24 7.07 3.16
CA ALA A 333 16.92 7.51 3.60
C ALA A 333 16.74 7.25 5.10
N ASP A 334 16.11 8.17 5.84
CA ASP A 334 15.83 7.99 7.27
C ASP A 334 14.80 6.87 7.51
N SER A 335 13.81 6.78 6.63
CA SER A 335 12.85 5.70 6.61
C SER A 335 12.16 5.60 5.25
N LEU A 336 11.71 4.39 4.92
CA LEU A 336 10.77 4.15 3.83
C LEU A 336 9.40 3.81 4.41
N ILE A 337 8.34 4.15 3.66
CA ILE A 337 6.96 3.84 4.01
C ILE A 337 6.33 3.13 2.82
N SER A 338 6.03 1.86 2.97
CA SER A 338 5.35 1.10 1.91
C SER A 338 3.91 1.56 1.73
N THR A 339 3.28 1.16 0.62
CA THR A 339 1.88 1.51 0.34
C THR A 339 0.88 0.92 1.34
N VAL A 340 1.26 -0.13 2.08
CA VAL A 340 0.48 -0.69 3.20
C VAL A 340 0.81 -0.05 4.55
N ASN A 341 1.40 1.15 4.55
CA ASN A 341 1.80 1.91 5.75
C ASN A 341 2.82 1.21 6.64
N ASN A 342 3.59 0.27 6.08
CA ASN A 342 4.70 -0.33 6.81
C ASN A 342 5.91 0.59 6.77
N ARG A 343 6.38 1.07 7.93
CA ARG A 343 7.55 1.94 8.04
C ARG A 343 8.79 1.12 8.37
N VAL A 344 9.84 1.31 7.57
CA VAL A 344 11.15 0.71 7.79
C VAL A 344 12.18 1.81 7.97
N TYR A 345 12.97 1.76 9.04
CA TYR A 345 13.98 2.78 9.36
C TYR A 345 15.33 2.49 8.68
N ASN A 346 16.14 3.54 8.56
CA ASN A 346 17.41 3.59 7.83
C ASN A 346 18.27 2.31 7.92
N GLU A 347 18.45 1.76 9.12
CA GLU A 347 19.23 0.55 9.42
C GLU A 347 18.84 -0.66 8.56
N ASP A 348 17.59 -0.71 8.09
CA ASP A 348 17.03 -1.81 7.31
C ASP A 348 16.65 -1.42 5.88
N THR A 349 16.61 -0.12 5.56
CA THR A 349 16.19 0.34 4.23
C THR A 349 17.18 -0.04 3.13
N HIS A 350 18.47 -0.12 3.46
CA HIS A 350 19.51 -0.50 2.49
C HIS A 350 19.30 -1.93 1.97
N ASP A 351 18.90 -2.85 2.84
CA ASP A 351 18.79 -4.28 2.55
C ASP A 351 17.82 -4.58 1.40
N PHE A 352 16.78 -3.76 1.21
CA PHE A 352 15.75 -3.97 0.20
C PHE A 352 16.34 -4.15 -1.21
N PHE A 353 17.30 -3.30 -1.58
CA PHE A 353 17.76 -3.15 -2.96
C PHE A 353 19.08 -3.88 -3.24
N VAL A 354 19.64 -4.59 -2.24
CA VAL A 354 20.91 -5.32 -2.39
C VAL A 354 20.76 -6.46 -3.41
N GLY A 355 21.47 -6.32 -4.53
CA GLY A 355 21.45 -7.28 -5.64
C GLY A 355 20.24 -7.14 -6.57
N ALA A 356 19.43 -6.10 -6.41
CA ALA A 356 18.26 -5.86 -7.27
C ALA A 356 18.64 -5.00 -8.50
N GLN A 357 18.00 -5.27 -9.63
CA GLN A 357 18.19 -4.53 -10.88
C GLN A 357 17.05 -3.52 -11.09
N ARG A 358 17.40 -2.23 -11.18
CA ARG A 358 16.45 -1.16 -11.47
C ARG A 358 16.12 -1.08 -12.96
N ILE A 359 14.85 -0.87 -13.26
CA ILE A 359 14.33 -0.65 -14.62
C ILE A 359 13.30 0.49 -14.56
N ASN A 360 13.51 1.52 -15.38
CA ASN A 360 12.56 2.63 -15.49
C ASN A 360 11.24 2.17 -16.10
N LYS A 361 10.14 2.74 -15.60
CA LYS A 361 8.76 2.53 -16.07
C LYS A 361 8.07 3.88 -16.20
N SER A 362 7.01 3.95 -17.00
CA SER A 362 6.27 5.21 -17.24
C SER A 362 5.73 5.82 -15.95
N ASN A 363 5.31 4.99 -15.00
CA ASN A 363 4.87 5.40 -13.68
C ASN A 363 5.90 5.12 -12.56
N GLY A 364 7.20 5.18 -12.85
CA GLY A 364 8.27 5.13 -11.85
C GLY A 364 9.38 4.12 -12.17
N ALA A 365 9.61 3.14 -11.30
CA ALA A 365 10.63 2.14 -11.52
C ALA A 365 10.30 0.80 -10.83
N VAL A 366 10.73 -0.28 -11.47
CA VAL A 366 10.71 -1.63 -10.89
C VAL A 366 12.12 -2.06 -10.51
N TRP A 367 12.23 -2.91 -9.50
CA TRP A 367 13.48 -3.48 -9.00
C TRP A 367 13.38 -4.99 -8.97
N VAL A 368 13.91 -5.65 -9.99
CA VAL A 368 13.86 -7.12 -10.08
C VAL A 368 14.89 -7.71 -9.12
N THR A 369 14.49 -8.69 -8.29
CA THR A 369 15.35 -9.25 -7.24
C THR A 369 15.15 -10.75 -7.04
N ASP A 370 16.25 -11.46 -6.79
CA ASP A 370 16.26 -12.87 -6.38
C ASP A 370 16.14 -13.08 -4.86
N SER A 371 15.93 -12.00 -4.08
CA SER A 371 15.75 -12.11 -2.64
C SER A 371 14.84 -11.01 -2.05
N ILE A 372 13.88 -11.43 -1.21
CA ILE A 372 13.09 -10.53 -0.36
C ILE A 372 13.77 -10.38 1.01
N ARG A 373 14.42 -9.23 1.20
CA ARG A 373 15.26 -8.89 2.36
C ARG A 373 14.53 -8.02 3.39
N ILE A 374 13.37 -8.48 3.84
CA ILE A 374 12.59 -7.85 4.91
C ILE A 374 12.75 -8.67 6.19
N LYS A 375 13.16 -8.02 7.28
CA LYS A 375 13.22 -8.63 8.63
C LYS A 375 11.81 -8.90 9.16
N SER A 376 11.63 -10.01 9.88
CA SER A 376 10.28 -10.47 10.27
C SER A 376 9.51 -9.44 11.11
N TRP A 377 10.21 -8.79 12.04
CA TRP A 377 9.65 -7.75 12.93
C TRP A 377 9.35 -6.43 12.26
N ASN A 378 9.84 -6.22 11.03
CA ASN A 378 9.51 -5.03 10.26
C ASN A 378 8.22 -5.20 9.46
N LEU A 379 7.55 -6.36 9.46
CA LEU A 379 6.37 -6.54 8.62
C LEU A 379 5.34 -7.52 9.20
N TRP A 380 5.65 -8.82 9.25
CA TRP A 380 4.64 -9.82 9.61
C TRP A 380 4.69 -10.18 11.09
N ASN A 381 5.83 -10.10 11.76
CA ASN A 381 5.98 -10.49 13.16
C ASN A 381 6.51 -9.33 14.03
N PRO A 382 5.85 -8.15 14.08
CA PRO A 382 6.30 -7.04 14.90
C PRO A 382 6.17 -7.33 16.41
N VAL A 383 6.72 -6.43 17.24
CA VAL A 383 6.47 -6.43 18.68
C VAL A 383 4.97 -6.33 18.94
N ILE A 384 4.43 -7.19 19.81
CA ILE A 384 3.04 -7.12 20.25
C ILE A 384 3.02 -6.46 21.62
N THR A 385 2.32 -5.33 21.72
CA THR A 385 2.11 -4.58 22.96
C THR A 385 0.69 -4.80 23.45
N VAL A 386 0.54 -5.47 24.59
CA VAL A 386 -0.76 -5.66 25.25
C VAL A 386 -0.87 -4.63 26.35
N GLN A 387 -1.62 -3.57 26.06
CA GLN A 387 -1.81 -2.44 26.97
C GLN A 387 -2.64 -2.85 28.20
N GLY A 388 -2.12 -2.62 29.40
CA GLY A 388 -2.73 -3.04 30.65
C GLY A 388 -4.05 -2.31 30.93
N GLU A 389 -4.07 -1.01 30.63
CA GLU A 389 -5.21 -0.11 30.80
C GLU A 389 -6.31 -0.30 29.75
N GLN A 390 -6.04 -1.04 28.67
CA GLN A 390 -7.02 -1.30 27.62
C GLN A 390 -7.93 -2.47 28.00
N SER A 391 -9.21 -2.18 28.28
CA SER A 391 -10.17 -3.20 28.72
C SER A 391 -10.43 -4.30 27.70
N GLY A 392 -10.15 -4.07 26.41
CA GLY A 392 -10.27 -5.10 25.36
C GLY A 392 -9.25 -6.24 25.49
N TYR A 393 -8.13 -6.02 26.21
CA TYR A 393 -7.15 -7.07 26.49
C TYR A 393 -7.36 -7.75 27.83
N LEU A 394 -7.89 -7.04 28.84
CA LEU A 394 -8.14 -7.60 30.15
C LEU A 394 -9.34 -8.57 30.10
N ALA A 395 -9.07 -9.87 30.19
CA ALA A 395 -10.10 -10.91 30.27
C ALA A 395 -10.84 -10.85 31.62
N GLY A 396 -10.11 -10.55 32.70
CA GLY A 396 -10.70 -10.29 34.01
C GLY A 396 -9.70 -10.39 35.15
N VAL A 397 -10.22 -10.23 36.37
CA VAL A 397 -9.46 -10.20 37.63
C VAL A 397 -10.11 -11.12 38.64
N GLU A 398 -9.30 -11.94 39.32
CA GLU A 398 -9.76 -12.75 40.45
C GLU A 398 -9.17 -12.22 41.75
N SER A 399 -9.89 -12.43 42.86
CA SER A 399 -9.44 -12.04 44.21
C SER A 399 -9.01 -10.57 44.32
N GLY A 400 -9.60 -9.70 43.51
CA GLY A 400 -9.23 -8.31 43.41
C GLY A 400 -10.22 -7.48 42.59
N SER A 401 -9.88 -6.21 42.44
CA SER A 401 -10.56 -5.25 41.56
C SER A 401 -9.53 -4.59 40.66
N SER A 402 -9.99 -3.94 39.58
CA SER A 402 -9.10 -3.19 38.70
C SER A 402 -9.58 -1.78 38.44
N SER A 403 -8.63 -0.86 38.28
CA SER A 403 -8.89 0.54 37.96
C SER A 403 -7.85 1.03 36.94
N ARG A 404 -8.27 1.95 36.05
CA ARG A 404 -7.35 2.65 35.14
C ARG A 404 -6.82 3.88 35.85
N VAL A 405 -5.52 4.08 35.83
CA VAL A 405 -4.86 5.29 36.37
C VAL A 405 -4.18 6.03 35.23
N THR A 406 -4.43 7.33 35.11
CA THR A 406 -3.80 8.20 34.10
C THR A 406 -2.59 8.88 34.72
N VAL A 407 -1.48 8.92 33.98
CA VAL A 407 -0.25 9.59 34.38
C VAL A 407 0.22 10.46 33.22
N LEU A 408 0.01 11.77 33.33
CA LEU A 408 0.61 12.71 32.40
C LEU A 408 2.08 12.87 32.73
N ARG A 409 2.92 13.07 31.71
CA ARG A 409 4.37 13.21 31.90
C ARG A 409 4.74 14.34 32.87
N ALA A 410 3.95 15.41 32.93
CA ALA A 410 4.16 16.53 33.85
C ALA A 410 3.87 16.18 35.32
N ASP A 411 3.01 15.19 35.56
CA ASP A 411 2.58 14.76 36.90
C ASP A 411 3.41 13.56 37.40
N GLN A 412 4.27 12.99 36.55
CA GLN A 412 5.14 11.88 36.92
C GLN A 412 6.14 12.34 37.97
N ASN A 413 6.25 11.54 39.04
CA ASN A 413 7.26 11.71 40.05
C ASN A 413 8.67 11.70 39.42
N PRO A 414 9.46 12.79 39.54
CA PRO A 414 10.77 12.89 38.91
C PRO A 414 11.79 11.89 39.47
N ASP A 415 11.54 11.34 40.66
CA ASP A 415 12.40 10.32 41.27
C ASP A 415 12.20 8.92 40.67
N VAL A 416 11.15 8.73 39.86
CA VAL A 416 10.86 7.46 39.19
C VAL A 416 11.31 7.53 37.73
N ALA A 417 12.35 6.76 37.39
CA ALA A 417 12.89 6.71 36.04
C ALA A 417 11.95 5.98 35.05
N GLY A 418 12.13 6.23 33.75
CA GLY A 418 11.35 5.63 32.68
C GLY A 418 10.10 6.43 32.29
N SER A 419 9.32 5.87 31.37
CA SER A 419 8.07 6.45 30.83
C SER A 419 6.97 5.39 30.82
N ILE A 420 5.72 5.85 30.87
CA ILE A 420 4.53 5.00 30.79
C ILE A 420 3.97 5.08 29.37
N SER A 421 3.73 3.94 28.76
CA SER A 421 3.12 3.90 27.43
C SER A 421 1.67 4.38 27.49
N GLY A 422 1.23 5.15 26.49
CA GLY A 422 -0.16 5.62 26.43
C GLY A 422 -0.63 6.54 27.59
N ASN A 423 0.27 7.04 28.44
CA ASN A 423 -0.02 7.90 29.61
C ASN A 423 -0.99 7.27 30.64
N ALA A 424 -1.06 5.94 30.73
CA ALA A 424 -1.92 5.28 31.70
C ALA A 424 -1.45 3.86 31.98
N TYR A 425 -1.86 3.34 33.14
CA TYR A 425 -1.61 1.95 33.53
C TYR A 425 -2.84 1.35 34.21
N ARG A 426 -2.81 0.04 34.43
CA ARG A 426 -3.82 -0.69 35.18
C ARG A 426 -3.34 -0.99 36.59
N GLU A 427 -4.11 -0.58 37.58
CA GLU A 427 -3.95 -1.01 38.96
C GLU A 427 -4.87 -2.20 39.25
N ILE A 428 -4.31 -3.27 39.85
CA ILE A 428 -4.99 -4.48 40.27
C ILE A 428 -4.87 -4.59 41.79
N SER A 429 -5.93 -4.19 42.48
CA SER A 429 -5.97 -4.11 43.94
C SER A 429 -6.52 -5.39 44.55
N PRO A 430 -5.93 -5.91 45.64
CA PRO A 430 -6.42 -7.11 46.31
C PRO A 430 -7.83 -6.89 46.88
N ALA A 431 -8.67 -7.93 46.87
CA ALA A 431 -10.04 -7.84 47.39
C ALA A 431 -10.08 -7.57 48.90
N ASN A 432 -9.03 -8.00 49.62
CA ASN A 432 -8.80 -7.73 51.04
C ASN A 432 -7.32 -7.90 51.37
N ALA A 433 -6.91 -7.53 52.59
CA ALA A 433 -5.51 -7.58 53.03
C ALA A 433 -4.88 -8.99 53.04
N SER A 434 -5.65 -10.07 52.88
CA SER A 434 -5.17 -11.46 52.81
C SER A 434 -5.11 -12.03 51.38
N SER A 435 -5.79 -11.39 50.43
CA SER A 435 -5.92 -11.86 49.04
C SER A 435 -4.67 -11.58 48.21
N ASN A 436 -4.32 -12.53 47.35
CA ASN A 436 -3.36 -12.33 46.27
C ASN A 436 -4.14 -12.23 44.95
N PRO A 437 -4.25 -11.03 44.34
CA PRO A 437 -5.03 -10.86 43.14
C PRO A 437 -4.33 -11.50 41.92
N SER A 438 -5.12 -11.88 40.93
CA SER A 438 -4.66 -12.27 39.59
C SER A 438 -5.37 -11.44 38.52
N ALA A 439 -4.65 -11.09 37.46
CA ALA A 439 -5.20 -10.48 36.26
C ALA A 439 -4.83 -11.31 35.03
N HIS A 440 -5.78 -11.44 34.10
CA HIS A 440 -5.62 -12.26 32.90
C HIS A 440 -5.78 -11.39 31.66
N TYR A 441 -4.80 -11.43 30.75
CA TYR A 441 -4.78 -10.63 29.53
C TYR A 441 -4.77 -11.51 28.30
N TYR A 442 -5.67 -11.27 27.35
CA TYR A 442 -5.64 -11.88 26.03
C TYR A 442 -4.45 -11.37 25.22
N LEU A 443 -3.81 -12.29 24.50
CA LEU A 443 -2.65 -12.06 23.66
C LEU A 443 -3.06 -12.11 22.18
N PRO A 444 -3.27 -10.96 21.52
CA PRO A 444 -3.78 -10.92 20.14
C PRO A 444 -2.67 -11.22 19.12
N ASN A 445 -3.07 -11.62 17.90
CA ASN A 445 -2.22 -11.61 16.69
C ASN A 445 -0.91 -12.42 16.76
N ILE A 446 -0.86 -13.40 17.67
CA ILE A 446 0.27 -14.31 17.87
C ILE A 446 0.52 -15.14 16.61
N LEU A 447 1.79 -15.27 16.24
CA LEU A 447 2.26 -16.17 15.19
C LEU A 447 2.95 -17.41 15.80
N SER A 448 3.09 -18.45 14.98
CA SER A 448 3.77 -19.68 15.36
C SER A 448 5.27 -19.46 15.40
N THR A 449 5.77 -18.97 16.53
CA THR A 449 7.18 -18.67 16.76
C THR A 449 7.45 -18.48 18.26
N THR A 450 8.68 -18.14 18.60
CA THR A 450 9.10 -17.84 19.98
C THR A 450 9.11 -16.34 20.22
N TYR A 451 8.55 -15.93 21.36
CA TYR A 451 8.59 -14.57 21.86
C TYR A 451 9.30 -14.52 23.20
N SER A 452 10.11 -13.49 23.39
CA SER A 452 10.61 -13.07 24.69
C SER A 452 9.57 -12.17 25.34
N ILE A 453 9.04 -12.60 26.49
CA ILE A 453 7.93 -11.94 27.16
C ILE A 453 8.45 -11.05 28.28
N TYR A 454 8.01 -9.80 28.29
CA TYR A 454 8.31 -8.82 29.32
C TYR A 454 7.01 -8.27 29.90
N VAL A 455 7.02 -7.96 31.19
CA VAL A 455 5.92 -7.22 31.84
C VAL A 455 6.49 -5.91 32.36
N VAL A 456 5.79 -4.81 32.09
CA VAL A 456 6.19 -3.47 32.50
C VAL A 456 5.39 -3.06 33.72
N PHE A 457 6.08 -2.98 34.85
CA PHE A 457 5.49 -2.67 36.15
C PHE A 457 5.64 -1.18 36.47
N VAL A 458 4.59 -0.60 37.06
CA VAL A 458 4.59 0.80 37.50
C VAL A 458 4.69 0.84 39.03
N PRO A 459 5.61 1.62 39.62
CA PRO A 459 5.70 1.69 41.08
C PRO A 459 4.57 2.53 41.68
N ALA A 460 4.25 2.28 42.96
CA ALA A 460 3.15 2.97 43.65
C ALA A 460 3.33 4.49 43.73
N ASN A 461 4.57 4.97 43.78
CA ASN A 461 4.91 6.39 43.90
C ASN A 461 5.00 7.13 42.56
N ILE A 462 4.45 6.57 41.48
CA ILE A 462 4.55 7.16 40.13
C ILE A 462 3.95 8.57 40.02
N LEU A 463 2.89 8.87 40.78
CA LEU A 463 2.24 10.19 40.81
C LEU A 463 2.60 11.03 42.05
N THR A 464 3.00 10.39 43.15
CA THR A 464 3.30 11.07 44.40
C THR A 464 4.19 10.22 45.31
N ASN A 465 5.09 10.85 46.05
CA ASN A 465 5.88 10.17 47.09
C ASN A 465 5.08 9.92 48.38
N ASN A 466 3.91 10.55 48.55
CA ASN A 466 3.07 10.38 49.72
C ASN A 466 2.11 9.18 49.56
N VAL A 467 2.67 7.97 49.50
CA VAL A 467 1.90 6.72 49.45
C VAL A 467 2.20 5.85 50.67
N GLU A 468 1.20 5.08 51.10
CA GLU A 468 1.30 4.22 52.30
C GLU A 468 2.45 3.19 52.18
N ARG A 469 2.75 2.76 50.96
CA ARG A 469 3.69 1.68 50.67
C ARG A 469 4.36 1.88 49.31
N ILE A 470 5.68 2.05 49.33
CA ILE A 470 6.56 1.97 48.15
C ILE A 470 7.33 0.66 48.25
N ALA A 471 6.69 -0.45 47.88
CA ALA A 471 7.29 -1.79 47.99
C ALA A 471 7.07 -2.58 46.71
N PRO A 472 8.04 -3.41 46.30
CA PRO A 472 7.95 -4.18 45.07
C PRO A 472 6.89 -5.27 45.14
N ASN A 473 6.37 -5.66 43.99
CA ASN A 473 5.50 -6.82 43.83
C ASN A 473 6.33 -8.11 43.68
N ILE A 474 5.70 -9.26 43.96
CA ILE A 474 6.19 -10.57 43.55
C ILE A 474 5.09 -11.21 42.71
N VAL A 475 5.33 -11.37 41.41
CA VAL A 475 4.30 -11.75 40.43
C VAL A 475 4.72 -13.02 39.72
N GLN A 476 3.88 -14.06 39.80
CA GLN A 476 4.00 -15.24 38.96
C GLN A 476 3.36 -14.98 37.60
N VAL A 477 4.13 -15.24 36.55
CA VAL A 477 3.73 -15.06 35.15
C VAL A 477 3.50 -16.42 34.51
N THR A 478 2.29 -16.66 34.03
CA THR A 478 1.87 -17.93 33.42
C THR A 478 1.22 -17.66 32.08
N VAL A 479 1.63 -18.36 31.03
CA VAL A 479 1.01 -18.29 29.70
C VAL A 479 0.12 -19.50 29.49
N SER A 480 -1.08 -19.29 28.97
CA SER A 480 -2.03 -20.32 28.55
C SER A 480 -2.19 -20.27 27.05
N ALA A 481 -1.81 -21.35 26.37
CA ALA A 481 -1.90 -21.45 24.92
C ALA A 481 -2.15 -22.89 24.48
N ALA A 482 -2.61 -23.05 23.24
CA ALA A 482 -2.81 -24.35 22.62
C ALA A 482 -1.45 -24.96 22.24
N ASN A 483 -1.32 -26.26 22.47
CA ASN A 483 -0.23 -27.06 21.93
C ASN A 483 -0.45 -27.36 20.44
N ALA A 484 0.48 -28.10 19.82
CA ALA A 484 0.40 -28.48 18.40
C ALA A 484 -0.86 -29.29 18.02
N ASN A 485 -1.54 -29.89 19.00
CA ASN A 485 -2.78 -30.66 18.81
C ASN A 485 -4.04 -29.84 19.15
N GLY A 486 -3.91 -28.54 19.42
CA GLY A 486 -5.04 -27.66 19.72
C GLY A 486 -5.55 -27.69 21.15
N ARG A 487 -4.92 -28.47 22.04
CA ARG A 487 -5.28 -28.53 23.46
C ARG A 487 -4.60 -27.41 24.23
N VAL A 488 -5.38 -26.65 24.99
CA VAL A 488 -4.88 -25.54 25.82
C VAL A 488 -4.22 -26.07 27.09
N SER A 489 -3.05 -25.54 27.40
CA SER A 489 -2.33 -25.83 28.64
C SER A 489 -1.67 -24.56 29.17
N GLU A 490 -1.53 -24.50 30.50
CA GLU A 490 -0.86 -23.40 31.20
C GLU A 490 0.59 -23.77 31.49
N ARG A 491 1.51 -22.81 31.27
CA ARG A 491 2.92 -22.92 31.60
C ARG A 491 3.36 -21.68 32.36
N THR A 492 3.82 -21.86 33.60
CA THR A 492 4.49 -20.80 34.34
C THR A 492 5.86 -20.54 33.73
N LEU A 493 6.13 -19.28 33.39
CA LEU A 493 7.41 -18.84 32.86
C LEU A 493 8.39 -18.54 33.99
N ARG A 494 7.98 -17.66 34.91
CA ARG A 494 8.82 -17.17 36.01
C ARG A 494 7.97 -16.49 37.08
N THR A 495 8.50 -16.46 38.30
CA THR A 495 8.06 -15.51 39.33
C THR A 495 9.05 -14.36 39.39
N VAL A 496 8.58 -13.14 39.16
CA VAL A 496 9.40 -11.93 39.03
C VAL A 496 9.16 -10.95 40.19
N ARG A 497 10.15 -10.10 40.45
CA ARG A 497 10.09 -8.99 41.41
C ARG A 497 10.51 -7.72 40.68
N ASN A 498 9.70 -6.66 40.73
CA ASN A 498 10.01 -5.40 40.06
C ASN A 498 10.88 -4.48 40.94
N ASP A 499 11.55 -3.54 40.31
CA ASP A 499 12.18 -2.37 40.90
C ASP A 499 11.14 -1.26 41.12
N VAL A 500 11.23 -0.55 42.24
CA VAL A 500 10.31 0.54 42.58
C VAL A 500 10.84 1.92 42.20
N THR A 501 12.10 2.02 41.79
CA THR A 501 12.76 3.29 41.41
C THR A 501 12.52 3.69 39.95
N LYS A 502 11.82 2.84 39.19
CA LYS A 502 11.58 3.03 37.76
C LYS A 502 10.30 2.33 37.32
N VAL A 503 9.75 2.77 36.18
CA VAL A 503 8.85 1.95 35.37
C VAL A 503 9.68 0.78 34.85
N ASP A 504 9.44 -0.41 35.42
CA ASP A 504 10.38 -1.53 35.32
C ASP A 504 9.93 -2.56 34.28
N THR A 505 10.66 -2.63 33.17
CA THR A 505 10.48 -3.64 32.12
C THR A 505 11.20 -4.93 32.53
N VAL A 506 10.45 -5.92 33.02
CA VAL A 506 11.03 -7.16 33.56
C VAL A 506 10.90 -8.32 32.58
N TYR A 507 12.02 -8.98 32.27
CA TYR A 507 12.02 -10.21 31.47
C TYR A 507 11.43 -11.40 32.24
N CYS A 508 10.36 -11.97 31.70
CA CYS A 508 9.61 -13.06 32.30
C CYS A 508 9.97 -14.44 31.75
N GLY A 509 10.55 -14.51 30.55
CA GLY A 509 10.96 -15.78 29.91
C GLY A 509 10.60 -15.84 28.43
N ASP A 510 11.11 -16.88 27.77
CA ASP A 510 10.78 -17.17 26.38
C ASP A 510 9.63 -18.18 26.30
N PHE A 511 8.69 -17.95 25.39
CA PHE A 511 7.59 -18.87 25.11
C PHE A 511 7.42 -19.10 23.61
N THR A 512 7.37 -20.37 23.21
CA THR A 512 7.12 -20.80 21.83
C THR A 512 5.66 -21.16 21.66
N PHE A 513 4.97 -20.47 20.75
CA PHE A 513 3.60 -20.81 20.35
C PHE A 513 3.65 -21.81 19.19
N PRO A 514 3.17 -23.06 19.37
CA PRO A 514 3.22 -24.07 18.31
C PRO A 514 2.28 -23.76 17.14
N VAL A 515 1.25 -22.95 17.37
CA VAL A 515 0.23 -22.57 16.39
C VAL A 515 0.03 -21.05 16.39
N ALA A 516 -0.37 -20.51 15.25
CA ALA A 516 -0.70 -19.11 15.06
C ALA A 516 -2.17 -18.84 15.40
N TYR A 517 -2.43 -17.61 15.84
CA TYR A 517 -3.76 -17.09 16.20
C TYR A 517 -4.18 -15.89 15.36
N ARG A 518 -3.26 -15.29 14.61
CA ARG A 518 -3.55 -14.14 13.74
C ARG A 518 -4.66 -14.45 12.74
N GLY A 519 -5.63 -13.56 12.63
CA GLY A 519 -6.76 -13.73 11.71
C GLY A 519 -7.78 -14.79 12.14
N ILE A 520 -7.67 -15.34 13.36
CA ILE A 520 -8.71 -16.17 13.97
C ILE A 520 -9.51 -15.31 14.94
N GLU A 521 -10.81 -15.23 14.73
CA GLU A 521 -11.70 -14.46 15.59
C GLU A 521 -11.98 -15.20 16.91
N ASN A 522 -12.07 -14.45 18.01
CA ASN A 522 -12.49 -14.94 19.34
C ASN A 522 -11.68 -16.13 19.88
N CYS A 523 -10.42 -16.27 19.44
CA CYS A 523 -9.51 -17.32 19.87
C CYS A 523 -8.14 -16.71 20.13
N ASN A 524 -7.88 -16.31 21.37
CA ASN A 524 -6.58 -15.79 21.78
C ASN A 524 -6.03 -16.62 22.94
N PRO A 525 -4.70 -16.89 22.97
CA PRO A 525 -4.05 -17.31 24.20
C PRO A 525 -4.12 -16.17 25.21
N TYR A 526 -3.84 -16.46 26.48
CA TYR A 526 -3.79 -15.44 27.52
C TYR A 526 -2.57 -15.59 28.41
N ILE A 527 -2.24 -14.51 29.10
CA ILE A 527 -1.22 -14.47 30.14
C ILE A 527 -1.86 -14.08 31.47
N SER A 528 -1.50 -14.82 32.52
CA SER A 528 -1.97 -14.63 33.88
C SER A 528 -0.85 -14.04 34.73
N LEU A 529 -1.14 -12.95 35.42
CA LEU A 529 -0.25 -12.27 36.34
C LEU A 529 -0.82 -12.38 37.75
N LYS A 530 -0.20 -13.21 38.60
CA LYS A 530 -0.70 -13.51 39.94
C LYS A 530 0.26 -13.06 41.01
N SER A 531 -0.22 -12.27 41.98
CA SER A 531 0.56 -11.92 43.16
C SER A 531 0.91 -13.19 43.95
N ARG A 532 2.17 -13.30 44.40
CA ARG A 532 2.67 -14.40 45.24
C ARG A 532 3.27 -13.89 46.55
N VAL A 533 2.85 -12.71 46.99
CA VAL A 533 3.34 -12.10 48.24
C VAL A 533 2.74 -12.82 49.45
N THR A 534 3.60 -13.29 50.34
CA THR A 534 3.20 -13.95 51.58
C THR A 534 2.65 -12.96 52.60
N ALA A 535 1.91 -13.43 53.60
CA ALA A 535 1.40 -12.57 54.67
C ALA A 535 2.54 -11.87 55.43
N ALA A 536 3.65 -12.57 55.69
CA ALA A 536 4.82 -12.00 56.37
C ALA A 536 5.45 -10.85 55.57
N GLN A 537 5.66 -11.05 54.26
CA GLN A 537 6.21 -10.01 53.37
C GLN A 537 5.30 -8.78 53.29
N TYR A 538 3.99 -8.99 53.26
CA TYR A 538 3.01 -7.90 53.25
C TYR A 538 2.96 -7.16 54.59
N ASN A 539 2.88 -7.87 55.71
CA ASN A 539 2.76 -7.25 57.03
C ASN A 539 4.04 -6.46 57.42
N ASN A 540 5.21 -6.96 57.02
CA ASN A 540 6.49 -6.29 57.25
C ASN A 540 6.80 -5.17 56.23
N LYS A 541 5.82 -4.77 55.40
CA LYS A 541 5.96 -3.76 54.33
C LYS A 541 7.09 -4.01 53.32
N GLN A 542 7.55 -5.26 53.19
CA GLN A 542 8.63 -5.64 52.27
C GLN A 542 8.16 -5.76 50.82
N ASN A 543 6.88 -6.07 50.62
CA ASN A 543 6.27 -6.25 49.30
C ASN A 543 4.83 -5.76 49.27
N ASP A 544 4.39 -5.27 48.11
CA ASP A 544 2.99 -4.90 47.86
C ASP A 544 2.29 -6.00 47.05
N ARG A 545 1.00 -6.22 47.33
CA ARG A 545 0.13 -7.14 46.59
C ARG A 545 -0.61 -6.47 45.44
N THR A 546 -0.70 -5.14 45.46
CA THR A 546 -1.33 -4.36 44.38
C THR A 546 -0.43 -4.36 43.16
N ILE A 547 -0.86 -5.02 42.08
CA ILE A 547 -0.07 -5.13 40.84
C ILE A 547 -0.41 -3.93 39.96
N ARG A 548 0.60 -3.22 39.46
CA ARG A 548 0.42 -2.07 38.57
C ARG A 548 1.14 -2.35 37.25
N ILE A 549 0.39 -2.44 36.17
CA ILE A 549 0.85 -2.92 34.88
C ILE A 549 0.62 -1.81 33.85
N ASP A 550 1.70 -1.34 33.25
CA ASP A 550 1.64 -0.48 32.05
C ASP A 550 1.27 -1.36 30.86
N CYS A 551 2.16 -2.26 30.44
CA CYS A 551 1.89 -3.18 29.34
C CYS A 551 2.64 -4.51 29.46
N ILE A 552 2.25 -5.47 28.61
CA ILE A 552 2.93 -6.74 28.41
C ILE A 552 3.49 -6.74 26.99
N LEU A 553 4.80 -6.96 26.86
CA LEU A 553 5.51 -6.95 25.59
C LEU A 553 5.83 -8.37 25.17
N LEU A 554 5.49 -8.72 23.94
CA LEU A 554 5.93 -9.94 23.30
C LEU A 554 6.85 -9.54 22.15
N ILE A 555 8.14 -9.63 22.43
CA ILE A 555 9.20 -9.30 21.48
C ILE A 555 9.54 -10.58 20.72
N PRO A 556 9.46 -10.63 19.38
CA PRO A 556 9.94 -11.76 18.61
C PRO A 556 11.34 -12.16 19.04
N LYS A 557 11.59 -13.46 19.29
CA LYS A 557 12.91 -13.89 19.78
C LYS A 557 14.04 -13.55 18.82
N GLU A 558 13.73 -13.55 17.52
CA GLU A 558 14.65 -13.13 16.46
C GLU A 558 15.11 -11.67 16.66
N LEU A 559 14.17 -10.75 16.92
CA LEU A 559 14.45 -9.34 17.22
C LEU A 559 15.21 -9.19 18.55
N ASP A 560 14.76 -9.89 19.60
CA ASP A 560 15.40 -9.85 20.92
C ASP A 560 16.87 -10.30 20.88
N THR A 561 17.17 -11.31 20.07
CA THR A 561 18.53 -11.78 19.82
C THR A 561 19.31 -10.76 18.98
N TYR A 562 18.69 -10.21 17.93
CA TYR A 562 19.31 -9.25 17.03
C TYR A 562 19.73 -7.96 17.75
N ARG A 563 18.87 -7.40 18.61
CA ARG A 563 19.21 -6.19 19.39
C ARG A 563 20.33 -6.43 20.41
N THR A 564 20.46 -7.66 20.90
CA THR A 564 21.57 -8.03 21.81
C THR A 564 22.90 -8.03 21.07
N SER A 565 22.93 -8.47 19.80
CA SER A 565 24.14 -8.45 18.98
C SER A 565 24.40 -7.12 18.28
N HIS A 566 23.41 -6.21 18.23
CA HIS A 566 23.52 -4.89 17.61
C HIS A 566 23.08 -3.80 18.61
N PRO A 567 23.93 -3.47 19.61
CA PRO A 567 23.62 -2.44 20.59
C PRO A 567 23.45 -1.09 19.88
N GLY A 568 22.24 -0.53 19.90
CA GLY A 568 21.90 0.71 19.20
C GLY A 568 20.90 0.54 18.05
N TYR A 569 20.56 -0.69 17.66
CA TYR A 569 19.50 -0.95 16.67
C TYR A 569 18.17 -0.34 17.13
N LYS A 570 17.56 0.47 16.25
CA LYS A 570 16.29 1.14 16.50
C LYS A 570 15.14 0.33 15.92
N TYR A 571 14.12 0.09 16.74
CA TYR A 571 12.88 -0.55 16.35
C TYR A 571 11.68 0.22 16.91
N PHE A 572 10.46 -0.17 16.53
CA PHE A 572 9.26 0.40 17.14
C PHE A 572 9.23 0.09 18.65
N ASP A 573 9.39 1.13 19.46
CA ASP A 573 9.37 1.07 20.92
C ASP A 573 8.10 1.79 21.42
N PRO A 574 7.18 1.11 22.14
CA PRO A 574 5.94 1.73 22.60
C PRO A 574 6.15 2.87 23.63
N PHE A 575 7.37 3.06 24.13
CA PHE A 575 7.71 4.09 25.11
C PHE A 575 8.28 5.37 24.51
N ASN A 576 8.60 5.40 23.21
CA ASN A 576 9.33 6.49 22.54
C ASN A 576 8.71 6.93 21.21
#